data_AF-H5XF92-F1
#
_entry.id   AF-H5XF92-F1
#
_cell.length_a   1.000
_cell.length_b   1.000
_cell.length_c   1.000
_cell.angle_alpha   90.00
_cell.angle_beta   90.00
_cell.angle_gamma   90.00
#
_symmetry.space_group_name_H-M   'P 1'
#
loop_
_entity.id
_entity.type
_entity.pdbx_description
1 polymer ?
#
loop_
_entity_poly.entity_id
_entity_poly.type
_entity_poly.pdbx_seq_one_letter_code
_entity_poly.pdbx_strand_id
1 'polypeptide(L)'
;MNDNHAAQHATSETSRDETMAVARRASAPEHCGWCGRRIDRSSTVGRRRRYCGHACRQRAYERRSAVERSGLPTDAVILSTTEVAALQDRLFQLRCAAEDVATAAREGADPEELRELANELARTAHELERLR
;
A
#
# COMPACT_ATOMS: atom_id res chain seq x y z
N MET A 1 -10.89 50.63 -11.19
CA MET A 1 -11.95 49.66 -11.50
C MET A 1 -11.29 48.40 -12.08
N ASN A 2 -11.09 47.42 -11.21
CA ASN A 2 -10.78 46.02 -11.57
C ASN A 2 -12.07 45.37 -12.05
N ASP A 3 -11.99 44.45 -13.02
CA ASP A 3 -12.83 43.23 -13.12
C ASP A 3 -12.38 42.42 -14.34
N ASN A 4 -11.33 41.63 -14.23
CA ASN A 4 -11.00 40.62 -15.25
C ASN A 4 -10.16 39.47 -14.67
N HIS A 5 -10.75 38.61 -13.83
CA HIS A 5 -10.08 37.40 -13.31
C HIS A 5 -11.02 36.20 -13.02
N ALA A 6 -12.28 36.21 -13.49
CA ALA A 6 -13.26 35.17 -13.10
C ALA A 6 -13.46 34.02 -14.11
N ALA A 7 -12.91 34.07 -15.32
CA ALA A 7 -13.31 33.15 -16.40
C ALA A 7 -12.36 31.96 -16.67
N GLN A 8 -11.21 31.85 -15.98
CA GLN A 8 -10.18 30.84 -16.32
C GLN A 8 -10.17 29.60 -15.41
N HIS A 9 -10.98 29.54 -14.35
CA HIS A 9 -10.95 28.43 -13.39
C HIS A 9 -11.91 27.27 -13.74
N ALA A 10 -12.99 27.52 -14.48
CA ALA A 10 -14.08 26.57 -14.67
C ALA A 10 -13.75 25.35 -15.58
N THR A 11 -12.78 25.45 -16.49
CA THR A 11 -12.43 24.37 -17.43
C THR A 11 -11.50 23.31 -16.84
N SER A 12 -10.74 23.69 -15.80
CA SER A 12 -9.76 22.81 -15.13
C SER A 12 -10.41 21.83 -14.13
N GLU A 13 -11.53 22.20 -13.54
CA GLU A 13 -12.27 21.39 -12.56
C GLU A 13 -12.98 20.22 -13.24
N THR A 14 -13.59 20.45 -14.41
CA THR A 14 -14.29 19.40 -15.17
C THR A 14 -13.33 18.31 -15.67
N SER A 15 -12.13 18.69 -16.10
CA SER A 15 -11.10 17.74 -16.55
C SER A 15 -10.55 16.86 -15.41
N ARG A 16 -10.36 17.44 -14.22
CA ARG A 16 -9.96 16.68 -13.02
C ARG A 16 -11.04 15.71 -12.57
N ASP A 17 -12.31 16.14 -12.56
CA ASP A 17 -13.43 15.27 -12.20
C ASP A 17 -13.67 14.15 -13.22
N GLU A 18 -13.48 14.40 -14.52
CA GLU A 18 -13.48 13.36 -15.55
C GLU A 18 -12.32 12.37 -15.36
N THR A 19 -11.12 12.86 -15.03
CA THR A 19 -9.95 12.01 -14.76
C THR A 19 -10.17 11.14 -13.51
N MET A 20 -10.79 11.69 -12.46
CA MET A 20 -11.17 10.96 -11.25
C MET A 20 -12.33 9.97 -11.50
N ALA A 21 -13.30 10.31 -12.35
CA ALA A 21 -14.41 9.44 -12.71
C ALA A 21 -13.96 8.23 -13.57
N VAL A 22 -12.96 8.42 -14.44
CA VAL A 22 -12.33 7.32 -15.20
C VAL A 22 -11.51 6.41 -14.27
N ALA A 23 -10.77 6.95 -13.29
CA ALA A 23 -10.06 6.16 -12.29
C ALA A 23 -11.01 5.36 -11.37
N ARG A 24 -12.22 5.87 -11.13
CA ARG A 24 -13.27 5.22 -10.34
C ARG A 24 -14.08 4.18 -11.12
N ARG A 25 -13.89 4.03 -12.44
CA ARG A 25 -14.45 2.90 -13.22
C ARG A 25 -13.68 1.63 -12.87
N ALA A 26 -13.94 1.14 -11.66
CA ALA A 26 -13.63 -0.17 -11.13
C ALA A 26 -12.41 -0.81 -11.80
N SER A 27 -11.19 -0.40 -11.45
CA SER A 27 -10.02 -1.21 -11.79
C SER A 27 -10.12 -2.53 -11.02
N ALA A 28 -9.95 -3.66 -11.70
CA ALA A 28 -9.95 -4.97 -11.04
C ALA A 28 -8.88 -4.98 -9.95
N PRO A 29 -9.14 -5.54 -8.75
CA PRO A 29 -8.13 -5.60 -7.69
C PRO A 29 -6.87 -6.27 -8.24
N GLU A 30 -5.78 -5.49 -8.29
CA GLU A 30 -4.49 -5.95 -8.81
C GLU A 30 -3.78 -6.90 -7.85
N HIS A 31 -4.15 -6.79 -6.57
CA HIS A 31 -3.58 -7.54 -5.47
C HIS A 31 -4.65 -8.35 -4.76
N CYS A 32 -4.27 -9.54 -4.28
CA CYS A 32 -5.08 -10.43 -3.49
C CYS A 32 -5.55 -9.70 -2.22
N GLY A 33 -6.87 -9.65 -2.00
CA GLY A 33 -7.47 -9.05 -0.81
C GLY A 33 -7.25 -9.84 0.49
N TRP A 34 -6.36 -10.83 0.50
CA TRP A 34 -5.90 -11.55 1.69
C TRP A 34 -4.38 -11.44 1.82
N CYS A 35 -3.59 -12.01 0.89
CA CYS A 35 -2.13 -12.07 1.01
C CYS A 35 -1.36 -11.00 0.22
N GLY A 36 -2.04 -10.05 -0.42
CA GLY A 36 -1.39 -8.99 -1.21
C GLY A 36 -0.71 -9.42 -2.51
N ARG A 37 -0.59 -10.72 -2.81
CA ARG A 37 0.03 -11.20 -4.06
C ARG A 37 -0.74 -10.71 -5.29
N ARG A 38 -0.03 -10.34 -6.36
CA ARG A 38 -0.64 -9.96 -7.64
C ARG A 38 -1.58 -11.06 -8.16
N ILE A 39 -2.77 -10.65 -8.60
CA ILE A 39 -3.75 -11.56 -9.21
C ILE A 39 -3.50 -11.55 -10.71
N ASP A 40 -3.30 -12.74 -11.29
CA ASP A 40 -3.22 -12.89 -12.74
C ASP A 40 -4.53 -12.42 -13.40
N ARG A 41 -4.40 -11.47 -14.33
CA ARG A 41 -5.50 -10.85 -15.08
C ARG A 41 -5.90 -11.65 -16.33
N SER A 42 -5.30 -12.82 -16.58
CA SER A 42 -5.51 -13.63 -17.78
C SER A 42 -6.96 -14.03 -18.06
N SER A 43 -7.85 -14.06 -17.05
CA SER A 43 -9.28 -14.30 -17.26
C SER A 43 -10.05 -13.00 -17.57
N THR A 44 -10.27 -12.73 -18.86
CA THR A 44 -11.08 -11.56 -19.33
C THR A 44 -12.60 -11.81 -19.27
N VAL A 45 -13.03 -13.07 -19.06
CA VAL A 45 -14.44 -13.45 -19.06
C VAL A 45 -14.90 -13.77 -17.63
N GLY A 46 -15.88 -13.02 -17.11
CA GLY A 46 -16.58 -13.30 -15.86
C GLY A 46 -16.22 -12.39 -14.67
N ARG A 47 -16.72 -12.77 -13.47
CA ARG A 47 -16.54 -11.98 -12.25
C ARG A 47 -15.06 -11.94 -11.85
N ARG A 48 -14.52 -10.73 -11.75
CA ARG A 48 -13.13 -10.47 -11.36
C ARG A 48 -12.79 -11.12 -10.01
N ARG A 49 -11.63 -11.78 -9.95
CA ARG A 49 -11.15 -12.48 -8.75
C ARG A 49 -10.65 -11.46 -7.73
N ARG A 50 -11.12 -11.55 -6.49
CA ARG A 50 -10.62 -10.75 -5.35
C ARG A 50 -9.46 -11.42 -4.62
N TYR A 51 -9.26 -12.73 -4.83
CA TYR A 51 -8.25 -13.54 -4.13
C TYR A 51 -7.49 -14.40 -5.13
N CYS A 52 -6.20 -14.65 -4.86
CA CYS A 52 -5.36 -15.44 -5.76
C CYS A 52 -5.75 -16.94 -5.83
N GLY A 53 -6.47 -17.47 -4.83
CA GLY A 53 -6.90 -18.87 -4.79
C GLY A 53 -7.90 -19.19 -3.67
N HIS A 54 -8.35 -20.45 -3.62
CA HIS A 54 -9.33 -20.94 -2.65
C HIS A 54 -8.87 -20.75 -1.20
N ALA A 55 -7.61 -21.07 -0.88
CA ALA A 55 -7.06 -20.91 0.47
C ALA A 55 -7.15 -19.46 0.99
N CYS A 56 -6.81 -18.47 0.16
CA CYS A 56 -6.92 -17.05 0.52
C CYS A 56 -8.37 -16.61 0.70
N ARG A 57 -9.30 -17.13 -0.12
CA ARG A 57 -10.73 -16.86 0.03
C ARG A 57 -11.28 -17.46 1.34
N GLN A 58 -10.87 -18.68 1.67
CA GLN A 58 -11.30 -19.39 2.87
C GLN A 58 -10.86 -18.65 4.14
N ARG A 59 -9.57 -18.30 4.24
CA ARG A 59 -9.05 -17.51 5.38
C ARG A 59 -9.74 -16.15 5.52
N ALA A 60 -10.04 -15.48 4.42
CA ALA A 60 -10.78 -14.23 4.44
C ALA A 60 -12.22 -14.38 4.97
N TYR A 61 -12.87 -15.51 4.70
CA TYR A 61 -14.19 -15.84 5.26
C TYR A 61 -14.10 -16.13 6.75
N GLU A 62 -13.13 -16.93 7.18
CA GLU A 62 -12.89 -17.27 8.58
C GLU A 62 -12.62 -16.02 9.41
N ARG A 63 -11.77 -15.11 8.93
CA ARG A 63 -11.49 -13.83 9.60
C ARG A 63 -12.76 -12.98 9.76
N ARG A 64 -13.57 -12.83 8.70
CA ARG A 64 -14.84 -12.08 8.80
C ARG A 64 -15.79 -12.71 9.81
N SER A 65 -15.95 -14.04 9.74
CA SER A 65 -16.82 -14.78 10.66
C SER A 65 -16.35 -14.69 12.11
N ALA A 66 -15.03 -14.64 12.33
CA ALA A 66 -14.44 -14.44 13.65
C ALA A 66 -14.71 -13.02 14.19
N VAL A 67 -14.56 -11.99 13.35
CA VAL A 67 -14.85 -10.59 13.70
C VAL A 67 -16.34 -10.37 14.00
N GLU A 68 -17.23 -10.94 13.20
CA GLU A 68 -18.69 -10.88 13.43
C GLU A 68 -19.09 -11.46 14.79
N ARG A 69 -18.40 -12.51 15.24
CA ARG A 69 -18.66 -13.13 16.55
C ARG A 69 -18.01 -12.41 17.72
N SER A 70 -16.92 -11.67 17.50
CA SER A 70 -16.19 -11.00 18.58
C SER A 70 -16.76 -9.62 18.94
N GLY A 71 -17.74 -9.11 18.17
CA GLY A 71 -18.32 -7.78 18.39
C GLY A 71 -17.35 -6.64 18.08
N LEU A 72 -16.25 -6.92 17.37
CA LEU A 72 -15.26 -5.92 17.01
C LEU A 72 -15.75 -5.08 15.82
N PRO A 73 -15.32 -3.81 15.72
CA PRO A 73 -15.55 -2.99 14.54
C PRO A 73 -15.08 -3.68 13.25
N THR A 74 -15.77 -3.41 12.15
CA THR A 74 -15.52 -4.08 10.85
C THR A 74 -14.15 -3.74 10.25
N ASP A 75 -13.55 -2.64 10.70
CA ASP A 75 -12.23 -2.13 10.35
C ASP A 75 -11.16 -2.46 11.40
N ALA A 76 -11.49 -3.21 12.46
CA ALA A 76 -10.55 -3.59 13.48
C ALA A 76 -9.42 -4.48 12.92
N VAL A 77 -8.19 -4.13 13.28
CA VAL A 77 -7.00 -4.95 13.04
C VAL A 77 -6.62 -5.59 14.37
N ILE A 78 -6.63 -6.92 14.42
CA ILE A 78 -6.17 -7.69 15.57
C ILE A 78 -4.77 -8.18 15.23
N LEU A 79 -3.80 -7.80 16.06
CA LEU A 79 -2.43 -8.31 16.02
C LEU A 79 -2.15 -9.00 17.35
N SER A 80 -1.47 -10.14 17.31
CA SER A 80 -0.89 -10.73 18.51
C SER A 80 0.24 -9.83 19.04
N THR A 81 0.60 -10.01 20.32
CA THR A 81 1.78 -9.34 20.89
C THR A 81 3.05 -9.64 20.09
N THR A 82 3.18 -10.85 19.53
CA THR A 82 4.33 -11.23 18.70
C THR A 82 4.33 -10.54 17.34
N GLU A 83 3.16 -10.33 16.73
CA GLU A 83 3.01 -9.58 15.48
C GLU A 83 3.33 -8.10 15.69
N VAL A 84 2.90 -7.51 16.82
CA VAL A 84 3.25 -6.14 17.20
C VAL A 84 4.76 -5.99 17.42
N ALA A 85 5.39 -6.90 18.16
CA ALA A 85 6.83 -6.88 18.38
C ALA A 85 7.60 -6.99 17.05
N ALA A 86 7.21 -7.93 16.17
CA ALA A 86 7.83 -8.08 14.86
C ALA A 86 7.63 -6.86 13.94
N LEU A 87 6.51 -6.14 14.07
CA LEU A 87 6.30 -4.87 13.37
C LEU A 87 7.22 -3.77 13.92
N GLN A 88 7.33 -3.66 15.25
CA GLN A 88 8.22 -2.70 15.90
C GLN A 88 9.68 -2.92 15.52
N ASP A 89 10.15 -4.17 15.51
CA ASP A 89 11.51 -4.53 15.10
C ASP A 89 11.81 -4.12 13.66
N ARG A 90 10.88 -4.37 12.74
CA ARG A 90 11.04 -3.98 11.32
C ARG A 90 10.99 -2.47 11.11
N LEU A 91 10.14 -1.75 11.85
CA LEU A 91 10.12 -0.28 11.84
C LEU A 91 11.43 0.29 12.37
N PHE A 92 12.00 -0.33 13.40
CA PHE A 92 13.30 0.04 13.92
C PHE A 92 14.40 -0.16 12.87
N GLN A 93 14.44 -1.32 12.21
CA GLN A 93 15.38 -1.60 11.12
C GLN A 93 15.26 -0.59 9.98
N LEU A 94 14.02 -0.25 9.56
CA LEU A 94 13.77 0.73 8.51
C LEU A 94 14.33 2.11 8.87
N ARG A 95 14.11 2.54 10.11
CA ARG A 95 14.65 3.82 10.61
C ARG A 95 16.17 3.80 10.60
N CYS A 96 16.81 2.75 11.11
CA CYS A 96 18.27 2.64 11.12
C CYS A 96 18.86 2.69 9.71
N ALA A 97 18.28 1.93 8.77
CA ALA A 97 18.72 1.98 7.36
C ALA A 97 18.60 3.39 6.76
N ALA A 98 17.59 4.18 7.16
CA ALA A 98 17.44 5.56 6.71
C ALA A 98 18.47 6.49 7.38
N GLU A 99 18.76 6.28 8.66
CA GLU A 99 19.80 7.00 9.40
C GLU A 99 21.21 6.72 8.83
N ASP A 100 21.47 5.49 8.38
CA ASP A 100 22.72 5.09 7.74
C ASP A 100 22.92 5.83 6.40
N VAL A 101 21.90 5.87 5.54
CA VAL A 101 21.91 6.67 4.30
C VAL A 101 22.20 8.15 4.59
N ALA A 102 21.53 8.72 5.60
CA ALA A 102 21.72 10.12 5.98
C ALA A 102 23.11 10.40 6.54
N THR A 103 23.71 9.42 7.24
CA THR A 103 25.08 9.53 7.77
C THR A 103 26.10 9.45 6.66
N ALA A 104 26.01 8.43 5.80
CA ALA A 104 26.86 8.29 4.62
C ALA A 104 26.82 9.55 3.73
N ALA A 105 25.62 10.11 3.50
CA ALA A 105 25.47 11.34 2.72
C ALA A 105 26.14 12.56 3.36
N ARG A 106 26.08 12.68 4.71
CA ARG A 106 26.76 13.75 5.44
C ARG A 106 28.28 13.61 5.44
N GLU A 107 28.77 12.37 5.43
CA GLU A 107 30.20 12.06 5.43
C GLU A 107 30.82 12.10 4.02
N GLY A 108 30.00 12.33 2.99
CA GLY A 108 30.47 12.40 1.61
C GLY A 108 30.84 11.03 1.03
N ALA A 109 30.14 9.98 1.47
CA ALA A 109 30.23 8.65 0.89
C ALA A 109 30.08 8.69 -0.63
N ASP A 110 30.74 7.75 -1.30
CA ASP A 110 30.70 7.71 -2.75
C ASP A 110 29.30 7.31 -3.27
N PRO A 111 28.98 7.62 -4.54
CA PRO A 111 27.66 7.34 -5.09
C PRO A 111 27.28 5.85 -5.14
N GLU A 112 28.25 4.95 -5.20
CA GLU A 112 28.00 3.50 -5.19
C GLU A 112 27.59 3.04 -3.80
N GLU A 113 28.29 3.47 -2.75
CA GLU A 113 27.91 3.19 -1.35
C GLU A 113 26.51 3.72 -1.03
N LEU A 114 26.21 4.97 -1.42
CA LEU A 114 24.87 5.55 -1.22
C LEU A 114 23.78 4.76 -1.96
N ARG A 115 24.08 4.25 -3.16
CA ARG A 115 23.15 3.42 -3.94
C ARG A 115 22.91 2.08 -3.24
N GLU A 116 23.92 1.47 -2.63
CA GLU A 116 23.78 0.23 -1.88
C GLU A 116 22.90 0.42 -0.64
N LEU A 117 23.17 1.45 0.16
CA LEU A 117 22.37 1.79 1.34
C LEU A 117 20.92 2.13 0.98
N ALA A 118 20.69 2.86 -0.11
CA ALA A 118 19.34 3.16 -0.60
C ALA A 118 18.58 1.90 -1.04
N ASN A 119 19.27 0.92 -1.65
CA ASN A 119 18.66 -0.36 -2.03
C ASN A 119 18.32 -1.22 -0.80
N GLU A 120 19.17 -1.22 0.23
CA GLU A 120 18.90 -1.86 1.53
C GLU A 120 17.65 -1.27 2.19
N LEU A 121 17.57 0.07 2.24
CA LEU A 121 16.41 0.78 2.77
C LEU A 121 15.12 0.42 2.02
N ALA A 122 15.16 0.42 0.68
CA ALA A 122 14.02 0.06 -0.15
C ALA A 122 13.56 -1.39 0.07
N ARG A 123 14.50 -2.32 0.26
CA ARG A 123 14.18 -3.72 0.56
C ARG A 123 13.50 -3.86 1.91
N THR A 124 14.04 -3.22 2.95
CA THR A 124 13.46 -3.22 4.30
C THR A 124 12.04 -2.64 4.28
N ALA A 125 11.81 -1.57 3.52
CA ALA A 125 10.48 -1.01 3.33
C ALA A 125 9.52 -2.00 2.65
N HIS A 126 9.97 -2.68 1.59
CA HIS A 126 9.13 -3.65 0.88
C HIS A 126 8.78 -4.88 1.73
N GLU A 127 9.69 -5.31 2.62
CA GLU A 127 9.39 -6.38 3.58
C GLU A 127 8.32 -5.97 4.58
N LEU A 128 8.33 -4.71 5.01
CA LEU A 128 7.34 -4.15 5.91
C LEU A 128 5.93 -4.07 5.28
N GLU A 129 5.83 -3.77 3.98
CA GLU A 129 4.56 -3.75 3.23
C GLU A 129 3.82 -5.10 3.22
N ARG A 130 4.55 -6.21 3.46
CA ARG A 130 3.99 -7.58 3.41
C ARG A 130 3.25 -7.99 4.68
N LEU A 131 3.19 -7.15 5.71
CA LEU A 131 2.49 -7.37 6.99
C LEU A 131 0.95 -7.23 6.91
N ARG A 132 0.31 -7.66 5.82
CA ARG A 132 -1.15 -7.59 5.63
C ARG A 132 -1.91 -8.86 6.02
#